data_AF-X1N6M8-F1
#
_entry.id   AF-X1N6M8-F1
#
_cell.length_a   1.000
_cell.length_b   1.000
_cell.length_c   1.000
_cell.angle_alpha   90.00
_cell.angle_beta   90.00
_cell.angle_gamma   90.00
#
_symmetry.space_group_name_H-M   'P 1'
#
loop_
_entity.id
_entity.type
_entity.pdbx_description
1 polymer ?
#
loop_
_entity_poly.entity_id
_entity_poly.type
_entity_poly.pdbx_seq_one_letter_code
_entity_poly.pdbx_strand_id
1 'polypeptide(L)' 'MGEANYAQLKSGRIVIKNRDVFTGSLSSYSKAKEIATIFKERIQKGRFFLSEPVAHLPGPDTGYTFKPLKER' A
#
# COMPACT_ATOMS: atom_id res chain seq x y z
N MET A 1 -13.24 -2.64 -14.89
CA MET A 1 -13.51 -1.87 -13.65
C MET A 1 -13.21 -0.39 -13.95
N GLY A 2 -13.73 0.57 -13.18
CA GLY A 2 -13.43 1.99 -13.43
C GLY A 2 -11.98 2.32 -13.04
N GLU A 3 -11.28 3.08 -13.85
CA GLU A 3 -9.92 3.57 -13.55
C GLU A 3 -9.99 4.96 -12.94
N ALA A 4 -9.22 5.19 -11.89
CA ALA A 4 -9.07 6.50 -11.26
C ALA A 4 -7.63 6.65 -10.75
N ASN A 5 -7.07 7.86 -10.84
CA ASN A 5 -5.78 8.16 -10.24
C ASN A 5 -5.95 8.64 -8.78
N TYR A 6 -4.86 8.62 -8.02
CA TYR A 6 -4.90 8.99 -6.61
C TYR A 6 -5.35 10.44 -6.37
N ALA A 7 -4.99 11.37 -7.26
CA ALA A 7 -5.41 12.77 -7.15
C ALA A 7 -6.93 12.92 -7.27
N GLN A 8 -7.56 12.13 -8.16
CA GLN A 8 -9.01 12.04 -8.30
C GLN A 8 -9.66 11.43 -7.06
N LEU A 9 -9.10 10.34 -6.50
CA LEU A 9 -9.64 9.76 -5.26
C LEU A 9 -9.52 10.71 -4.06
N LYS A 10 -8.50 11.57 -4.05
CA LYS A 10 -8.27 12.55 -2.98
C LYS A 10 -9.18 13.77 -3.06
N SER A 11 -9.78 14.05 -4.22
CA SER A 11 -10.70 15.20 -4.37
C SER A 11 -12.02 15.02 -3.60
N GLY A 12 -12.35 13.78 -3.19
CA GLY A 12 -13.60 13.44 -2.52
C GLY A 12 -14.74 13.09 -3.48
N ARG A 13 -14.54 13.20 -4.81
CA ARG A 13 -15.55 12.88 -5.81
C ARG A 13 -14.92 12.52 -7.16
N ILE A 14 -15.39 11.43 -7.77
CA ILE A 14 -14.94 10.96 -9.09
C ILE A 14 -16.12 10.61 -9.98
N VAL A 15 -15.91 10.66 -11.29
CA VAL A 15 -16.90 10.22 -12.28
C VAL A 15 -16.51 8.83 -12.78
N ILE A 16 -17.37 7.84 -12.56
CA ILE A 16 -17.23 6.49 -13.12
C ILE A 16 -18.46 6.21 -13.98
N LYS A 17 -18.26 5.86 -15.26
CA LYS A 17 -19.35 5.54 -16.21
C LYS A 17 -20.45 6.63 -16.24
N ASN A 18 -20.04 7.89 -16.34
CA ASN A 18 -20.92 9.08 -16.32
C ASN A 18 -21.78 9.23 -15.05
N ARG A 19 -21.39 8.59 -13.94
CA ARG A 19 -22.01 8.79 -12.62
C ARG A 19 -21.00 9.39 -11.66
N ASP A 20 -21.45 10.40 -10.92
CA ASP A 20 -20.70 10.97 -9.82
C ASP A 20 -20.75 10.06 -8.58
N VAL A 21 -19.57 9.74 -8.05
CA VAL A 21 -19.38 8.87 -6.91
C VAL A 21 -18.51 9.58 -5.88
N PHE A 22 -18.97 9.62 -4.62
CA PHE A 22 -18.17 10.15 -3.52
C PHE A 22 -17.04 9.19 -3.17
N THR A 23 -15.87 9.75 -2.92
CA THR A 23 -14.68 8.99 -2.52
C THR A 23 -14.24 9.40 -1.12
N GLY A 24 -13.73 8.42 -0.39
CA GLY A 24 -13.27 8.59 0.97
C GLY A 24 -12.03 7.74 1.19
N SER A 25 -11.20 8.14 2.15
CA SER A 25 -10.07 7.33 2.56
C SER A 25 -10.54 6.15 3.42
N LEU A 26 -10.02 4.96 3.15
CA LEU A 26 -10.33 3.74 3.94
C LEU A 26 -9.75 3.81 5.37
N SER A 27 -8.74 4.65 5.57
CA SER A 27 -8.06 4.87 6.84
C SER A 27 -7.90 6.37 7.09
N SER A 28 -7.72 6.76 8.35
CA SER A 28 -7.44 8.16 8.71
C SER A 28 -6.19 8.68 7.99
N TYR A 29 -6.39 9.61 7.04
CA TYR A 29 -5.30 10.21 6.27
C TYR A 29 -4.34 11.02 7.16
N SER A 30 -4.86 11.72 8.18
CA SER A 30 -4.02 12.47 9.13
C SER A 30 -3.08 11.56 9.90
N LYS A 31 -3.60 10.48 10.49
CA LYS A 31 -2.80 9.48 11.20
C LYS A 31 -1.79 8.80 10.26
N ALA A 32 -2.19 8.43 9.05
CA ALA A 32 -1.28 7.84 8.07
C ALA A 32 -0.10 8.77 7.76
N LYS A 33 -0.34 10.08 7.59
CA LYS A 33 0.71 11.08 7.34
C LYS A 33 1.63 11.28 8.54
N GLU A 34 1.07 11.28 9.76
CA GLU A 34 1.84 11.36 11.01
C GLU A 34 2.81 10.18 11.13
N ILE A 35 2.31 8.96 10.97
CA ILE A 35 3.10 7.72 11.03
C ILE A 35 4.20 7.73 9.96
N ALA A 36 3.87 8.10 8.71
CA ALA A 36 4.84 8.19 7.63
C ALA A 36 5.97 9.20 7.93
N THR A 37 5.64 10.32 8.59
CA THR A 37 6.62 11.33 8.98
C THR A 37 7.54 10.81 10.08
N ILE A 38 6.99 10.13 11.11
CA ILE A 38 7.78 9.48 12.17
C ILE A 38 8.77 8.47 11.57
N PHE A 39 8.32 7.63 10.64
CA PHE A 39 9.21 6.67 10.00
C PHE A 39 10.29 7.34 9.15
N LYS A 40 9.93 8.35 8.36
CA LYS A 40 10.89 9.13 7.58
C LYS A 40 12.00 9.69 8.46
N GLU A 41 11.65 10.29 9.59
CA GLU A 41 12.64 10.82 10.53
C GLU A 41 13.55 9.74 11.12
N ARG A 42 12.99 8.58 11.49
CA ARG A 42 13.78 7.45 12.02
C ARG A 42 14.77 6.94 10.98
N ILE A 43 14.36 6.84 9.72
CA ILE A 43 15.22 6.44 8.59
C ILE A 43 16.35 7.46 8.41
N GLN A 44 16.01 8.75 8.34
CA GLN A 44 17.01 9.83 8.19
C GLN A 44 18.03 9.86 9.34
N LYS A 45 17.60 9.53 10.57
CA LYS A 45 18.46 9.47 11.76
C LYS A 45 19.24 8.14 11.87
N GLY A 46 19.07 7.20 10.94
CA GLY A 46 19.70 5.87 11.01
C GLY A 46 19.19 4.99 12.16
N ARG A 47 18.00 5.28 12.71
CA ARG A 47 17.38 4.56 13.84
C ARG A 47 16.22 3.67 13.41
N PHE A 48 16.12 3.38 12.12
CA PHE A 48 15.15 2.44 11.56
C PHE A 48 15.90 1.18 11.14
N PHE A 49 16.03 0.24 12.07
CA PHE A 49 16.80 -0.99 11.88
C PHE A 49 15.93 -2.07 11.22
N LEU A 50 16.56 -2.88 10.36
CA LEU A 50 15.94 -4.10 9.86
C LEU A 50 15.85 -5.10 11.01
N SER A 51 14.73 -5.82 11.09
CA SER A 51 14.64 -6.95 12.01
C SER A 51 15.58 -8.07 11.54
N GLU A 52 15.94 -8.94 12.47
CA GLU A 52 16.54 -10.22 12.09
C GLU A 52 15.60 -10.98 11.12
N PRO A 53 16.14 -11.80 10.22
CA PRO A 53 15.33 -12.61 9.32
C PRO A 53 14.32 -13.46 10.12
N VAL A 54 13.03 -13.27 9.87
CA VAL A 54 11.97 -14.00 10.60
C VAL A 54 11.96 -15.49 10.23
N ALA A 55 12.23 -15.81 8.97
CA ALA A 55 12.40 -17.18 8.48
C ALA A 55 13.08 -17.17 7.10
N HIS A 56 13.70 -18.28 6.72
CA HIS A 56 14.16 -18.51 5.35
C HIS A 56 12.97 -18.73 4.41
N LEU A 57 13.10 -18.25 3.17
CA LEU A 57 12.13 -18.59 2.12
C LEU A 57 12.19 -20.10 1.83
N PRO A 58 11.04 -20.73 1.50
CA PRO A 58 11.02 -22.12 1.08
C PRO A 58 11.98 -22.35 -0.09
N GLY A 59 12.89 -23.30 0.06
CA GLY A 59 13.81 -23.72 -0.99
C GLY A 59 13.12 -24.58 -2.07
N PRO A 60 13.81 -24.89 -3.17
CA PRO A 60 13.27 -25.72 -4.25
C PRO A 60 12.81 -27.11 -3.76
N ASP A 61 13.42 -27.63 -2.70
CA ASP A 61 13.10 -28.96 -2.14
C ASP A 61 11.82 -29.00 -1.30
N THR A 62 11.19 -27.85 -1.02
CA THR A 62 10.02 -27.78 -0.13
C THR A 62 8.69 -28.04 -0.84
N GLY A 63 8.71 -28.31 -2.16
CA GLY A 63 7.50 -28.49 -2.97
C GLY A 63 6.63 -27.23 -3.09
N TYR A 64 7.15 -26.05 -2.72
CA TYR A 64 6.40 -24.80 -2.75
C TYR A 64 6.38 -24.23 -4.18
N THR A 65 5.23 -24.31 -4.85
CA THR A 65 5.05 -23.77 -6.20
C THR A 65 4.54 -22.33 -6.14
N PHE A 66 5.25 -21.40 -6.79
CA PHE A 66 4.79 -20.03 -6.98
C PHE A 66 3.45 -20.02 -7.75
N LYS A 67 2.41 -19.45 -7.15
CA LYS A 67 1.10 -19.24 -7.78
C LYS A 67 0.98 -17.77 -8.18
N PRO A 68 1.28 -17.40 -9.44
CA PRO A 68 1.18 -16.02 -9.87
C PRO A 68 -0.28 -15.55 -9.79
N LEU A 69 -0.48 -14.32 -9.29
CA LEU A 69 -1.74 -13.63 -9.44
C LEU A 69 -1.97 -13.35 -10.93
N LYS A 70 -3.04 -13.90 -11.49
CA LYS A 70 -3.46 -13.60 -12.86
C LYS A 70 -4.21 -12.28 -12.86
N GLU A 71 -3.53 -11.20 -13.22
CA GLU A 71 -4.15 -9.89 -13.38
C GLU A 71 -4.49 -9.67 -14.86
N ARG A 72 -5.68 -10.12 -15.27
CA ARG A 72 -6.49 -9.67 -16.44
C ARG A 72 -7.78 -10.47 -16.56
#